data_AF-A0A6M6IHK4-F1
#
_entry.id   AF-A0A6M6IHK4-F1
#
_cell.length_a   1.000
_cell.length_b   1.000
_cell.length_c   1.000
_cell.angle_alpha   90.00
_cell.angle_beta   90.00
_cell.angle_gamma   90.00
#
_symmetry.space_group_name_H-M   'P 1'
#
loop_
_entity.id
_entity.type
_entity.pdbx_description
1 polymer ?
#
loop_
_entity_poly.entity_id
_entity_poly.type
_entity_poly.pdbx_seq_one_letter_code
_entity_poly.pdbx_strand_id
1 'polypeptide(L)'
;MTNFNFEIPSGHGFFDGYLTSKDGPARPGIVLLPEIFGANNAMRMAADQFADAGFVVLVPDLFNQLEPRIELGYSDAERTRAIGLWQKMDEGVGLADCYAAVDALKAHPNCDGRLSVLGFCLGGKFALHMAAAGGIDACISFYPVRVQDYADTLHALKCPTQVHVGDQDAHIPIEVQNLLKGALDAPGQLEFHLYEGAGHGFFNSVRAFGYASTAAKQSFEASLAFLNRNKR
;
A
#
# COMPACT_ATOMS: atom_id res chain seq x y z
N MET A 1 -4.28 -25.05 -5.27
CA MET A 1 -5.03 -24.04 -4.49
C MET A 1 -4.44 -22.69 -4.86
N THR A 2 -5.27 -21.71 -5.18
CA THR A 2 -4.80 -20.35 -5.49
C THR A 2 -4.42 -19.64 -4.20
N ASN A 3 -3.42 -18.75 -4.23
CA ASN A 3 -3.05 -17.95 -3.05
C ASN A 3 -4.08 -16.85 -2.73
N PHE A 4 -5.09 -16.68 -3.59
CA PHE A 4 -6.24 -15.81 -3.39
C PHE A 4 -7.37 -16.58 -2.71
N ASN A 5 -7.96 -15.99 -1.69
CA ASN A 5 -8.93 -16.62 -0.79
C ASN A 5 -10.12 -15.70 -0.43
N PHE A 6 -10.23 -14.54 -1.08
CA PHE A 6 -11.29 -13.57 -0.85
C PHE A 6 -11.79 -12.99 -2.17
N GLU A 7 -13.10 -12.80 -2.29
CA GLU A 7 -13.74 -12.22 -3.47
C GLU A 7 -14.25 -10.82 -3.13
N ILE A 8 -13.95 -9.85 -3.98
CA ILE A 8 -14.24 -8.43 -3.77
C ILE A 8 -15.27 -8.00 -4.82
N PRO A 9 -16.48 -7.59 -4.41
CA PRO A 9 -17.46 -7.00 -5.32
C PRO A 9 -16.96 -5.65 -5.84
N SER A 10 -17.11 -5.39 -7.14
CA SER A 10 -16.76 -4.11 -7.77
C SER A 10 -17.86 -3.63 -8.72
N GLY A 11 -17.74 -2.39 -9.20
CA GLY A 11 -18.68 -1.81 -10.17
C GLY A 11 -18.73 -2.53 -11.53
N HIS A 12 -17.82 -3.47 -11.78
CA HIS A 12 -17.71 -4.21 -13.04
C HIS A 12 -17.61 -5.74 -12.80
N GLY A 13 -18.12 -6.23 -11.67
CA GLY A 13 -18.20 -7.66 -11.36
C GLY A 13 -17.53 -7.98 -10.02
N PHE A 14 -16.61 -8.93 -10.04
CA PHE A 14 -15.82 -9.32 -8.88
C PHE A 14 -14.35 -9.45 -9.27
N PHE A 15 -13.47 -9.24 -8.31
CA PHE A 15 -12.05 -9.55 -8.44
C PHE A 15 -11.54 -10.20 -7.15
N ASP A 16 -10.42 -10.90 -7.25
CA ASP A 16 -9.89 -11.68 -6.15
C ASP A 16 -9.00 -10.84 -5.21
N GLY A 17 -8.79 -11.35 -4.00
CA GLY A 17 -7.85 -10.81 -3.04
C GLY A 17 -7.25 -11.88 -2.12
N TYR A 18 -6.19 -11.51 -1.44
CA TYR A 18 -5.62 -12.28 -0.33
C TYR A 18 -6.01 -11.63 0.99
N LEU A 19 -6.82 -12.31 1.78
CA LEU A 19 -7.24 -11.93 3.11
C LEU A 19 -6.50 -12.76 4.17
N THR A 20 -5.90 -12.10 5.15
CA THR A 20 -5.20 -12.74 6.27
C THR A 20 -5.55 -12.07 7.60
N SER A 21 -5.75 -12.89 8.63
CA SER A 21 -6.03 -12.45 10.00
C SER A 21 -5.80 -13.61 10.97
N LYS A 22 -5.30 -13.35 12.18
CA LYS A 22 -5.40 -14.32 13.29
C LYS A 22 -6.86 -14.60 13.66
N ASP A 23 -7.16 -15.75 14.24
CA ASP A 23 -8.47 -16.01 14.86
C ASP A 23 -8.74 -15.05 16.02
N GLY A 24 -10.01 -14.89 16.40
CA GLY A 24 -10.43 -14.10 17.56
C GLY A 24 -11.41 -12.97 17.22
N PRO A 25 -11.54 -11.97 18.10
CA PRO A 25 -12.50 -10.89 17.91
C PRO A 25 -12.15 -10.02 16.69
N ALA A 26 -13.17 -9.29 16.23
CA ALA A 26 -13.04 -8.28 15.19
C ALA A 26 -11.99 -7.23 15.58
N ARG A 27 -11.26 -6.74 14.59
CA ARG A 27 -10.10 -5.84 14.74
C ARG A 27 -9.99 -4.85 13.59
N PRO A 28 -9.13 -3.82 13.67
CA PRO A 28 -8.99 -2.86 12.59
C PRO A 28 -8.50 -3.54 11.30
N GLY A 29 -9.05 -3.11 10.17
CA GLY A 29 -8.70 -3.57 8.84
C GLY A 29 -7.58 -2.73 8.20
N ILE A 30 -6.78 -3.37 7.37
CA ILE A 30 -5.82 -2.74 6.45
C ILE A 30 -6.10 -3.25 5.05
N VAL A 31 -6.37 -2.35 4.11
CA VAL A 31 -6.22 -2.69 2.69
C VAL A 31 -4.78 -2.38 2.28
N LEU A 32 -4.03 -3.43 1.95
CA LEU A 32 -2.63 -3.35 1.55
C LEU A 32 -2.55 -3.34 0.02
N LEU A 33 -2.28 -2.17 -0.56
CA LEU A 33 -2.21 -1.96 -2.00
C LEU A 33 -0.84 -2.39 -2.53
N PRO A 34 -0.80 -3.33 -3.49
CA PRO A 34 0.44 -3.95 -3.93
C PRO A 34 1.30 -3.02 -4.80
N GLU A 35 2.56 -3.44 -4.98
CA GLU A 35 3.41 -2.94 -6.06
C GLU A 35 2.89 -3.39 -7.44
N ILE A 36 3.57 -2.99 -8.53
CA ILE A 36 3.20 -3.35 -9.92
C ILE A 36 3.32 -4.86 -10.25
N PHE A 37 3.77 -5.68 -9.31
CA PHE A 37 4.03 -7.11 -9.47
C PHE A 37 2.81 -7.98 -9.10
N GLY A 38 1.68 -7.34 -8.75
CA GLY A 38 0.47 -8.00 -8.26
C GLY A 38 0.55 -8.37 -6.79
N ALA A 39 -0.46 -9.12 -6.32
CA ALA A 39 -0.53 -9.63 -4.94
C ALA A 39 0.40 -10.84 -4.74
N ASN A 40 1.67 -10.70 -5.14
CA ASN A 40 2.69 -11.75 -5.12
C ASN A 40 3.11 -12.12 -3.68
N ASN A 41 4.06 -13.05 -3.57
CA ASN A 41 4.54 -13.54 -2.27
C ASN A 41 5.03 -12.41 -1.33
N ALA A 42 5.69 -11.36 -1.84
CA ALA A 42 6.16 -10.27 -1.00
C ALA A 42 5.01 -9.49 -0.37
N MET A 43 3.95 -9.22 -1.14
CA MET A 43 2.77 -8.50 -0.64
C MET A 43 2.01 -9.32 0.40
N ARG A 44 1.92 -10.65 0.19
CA ARG A 44 1.33 -11.55 1.19
C ARG A 44 2.15 -11.63 2.47
N MET A 45 3.47 -11.75 2.37
CA MET A 45 4.36 -11.73 3.54
C MET A 45 4.28 -10.41 4.32
N ALA A 46 4.11 -9.28 3.63
CA ALA A 46 3.85 -7.99 4.29
C ALA A 46 2.48 -8.00 4.98
N ALA A 47 1.44 -8.50 4.31
CA ALA A 47 0.10 -8.61 4.88
C ALA A 47 0.07 -9.51 6.13
N ASP A 48 0.76 -10.65 6.09
CA ASP A 48 0.86 -11.57 7.21
C ASP A 48 1.58 -10.94 8.41
N GLN A 49 2.61 -10.11 8.20
CA GLN A 49 3.27 -9.36 9.27
C GLN A 49 2.33 -8.39 9.99
N PHE A 50 1.48 -7.68 9.24
CA PHE A 50 0.47 -6.81 9.83
C PHE A 50 -0.67 -7.61 10.48
N ALA A 51 -1.07 -8.75 9.92
CA ALA A 51 -2.05 -9.63 10.56
C ALA A 51 -1.54 -10.19 11.90
N ASP A 52 -0.26 -10.56 11.95
CA ASP A 52 0.43 -10.98 13.18
C ASP A 52 0.49 -9.86 14.23
N ALA A 53 0.51 -8.60 13.78
CA ALA A 53 0.44 -7.42 14.65
C ALA A 53 -0.99 -7.03 15.09
N GLY A 54 -2.01 -7.83 14.75
CA GLY A 54 -3.38 -7.66 15.25
C GLY A 54 -4.31 -6.87 14.31
N PHE A 55 -4.09 -6.94 13.00
CA PHE A 55 -4.97 -6.38 11.98
C PHE A 55 -5.66 -7.48 11.15
N VAL A 56 -6.74 -7.15 10.44
CA VAL A 56 -7.22 -7.94 9.30
C VAL A 56 -6.67 -7.28 8.05
N VAL A 57 -6.00 -8.02 7.18
CA VAL A 57 -5.32 -7.42 6.03
C VAL A 57 -5.84 -8.03 4.74
N LEU A 58 -6.24 -7.18 3.80
CA LEU A 58 -6.67 -7.54 2.46
C LEU A 58 -5.70 -6.98 1.42
N VAL A 59 -5.15 -7.84 0.57
CA VAL A 59 -4.35 -7.47 -0.62
C VAL A 59 -5.21 -7.69 -1.86
N PRO A 60 -5.70 -6.64 -2.54
CA PRO A 60 -6.53 -6.77 -3.73
C PRO A 60 -5.72 -7.12 -4.99
N ASP A 61 -6.31 -7.89 -5.91
CA ASP A 61 -5.78 -8.15 -7.25
C ASP A 61 -6.04 -6.97 -8.20
N LEU A 62 -5.29 -5.87 -8.04
CA LEU A 62 -5.54 -4.62 -8.79
C LEU A 62 -5.32 -4.73 -10.31
N PHE A 63 -4.70 -5.80 -10.80
CA PHE A 63 -4.48 -6.03 -12.22
C PHE A 63 -5.52 -6.94 -12.87
N ASN A 64 -6.53 -7.39 -12.11
CA ASN A 64 -7.53 -8.37 -12.53
C ASN A 64 -8.18 -8.05 -13.89
N GLN A 65 -8.44 -6.77 -14.17
CA GLN A 65 -9.07 -6.32 -15.41
C GLN A 65 -8.19 -6.51 -16.65
N LEU A 66 -6.87 -6.53 -16.49
CA LEU A 66 -5.93 -6.83 -17.56
C LEU A 66 -5.63 -8.33 -17.61
N GLU A 67 -5.28 -8.87 -16.46
CA GLU A 67 -4.97 -10.28 -16.29
C GLU A 67 -5.22 -10.68 -14.83
N PRO A 68 -6.12 -11.64 -14.57
CA PRO A 68 -6.42 -12.08 -13.21
C PRO A 68 -5.23 -12.81 -12.58
N ARG A 69 -5.02 -12.51 -11.29
CA ARG A 69 -4.14 -13.21 -10.35
C ARG A 69 -2.68 -13.22 -10.77
N ILE A 70 -2.20 -12.08 -11.29
CA ILE A 70 -0.77 -11.98 -11.59
C ILE A 70 0.04 -12.06 -10.30
N GLU A 71 1.08 -12.90 -10.33
CA GLU A 71 2.08 -13.00 -9.27
C GLU A 71 3.46 -12.98 -9.94
N LEU A 72 4.01 -11.78 -10.12
CA LEU A 72 5.32 -11.61 -10.75
C LEU A 72 6.43 -11.63 -9.71
N GLY A 73 7.55 -12.25 -10.05
CA GLY A 73 8.83 -12.08 -9.38
C GLY A 73 9.54 -10.78 -9.79
N TYR A 74 10.83 -10.71 -9.51
CA TYR A 74 11.65 -9.50 -9.67
C TYR A 74 12.79 -9.66 -10.69
N SER A 75 12.74 -10.67 -11.56
CA SER A 75 13.68 -10.75 -12.68
C SER A 75 13.47 -9.59 -13.66
N ASP A 76 14.47 -9.27 -14.49
CA ASP A 76 14.36 -8.19 -15.48
C ASP A 76 13.19 -8.38 -16.46
N ALA A 77 12.93 -9.64 -16.86
CA ALA A 77 11.81 -9.99 -17.72
C ALA A 77 10.46 -9.75 -17.02
N GLU A 78 10.33 -10.16 -15.76
CA GLU A 78 9.12 -9.92 -14.97
C GLU A 78 8.92 -8.45 -14.65
N ARG A 79 10.00 -7.70 -14.38
CA ARG A 79 9.96 -6.24 -14.22
C ARG A 79 9.48 -5.55 -15.49
N THR A 80 10.00 -5.95 -16.65
CA THR A 80 9.56 -5.42 -17.94
C THR A 80 8.08 -5.70 -18.17
N ARG A 81 7.62 -6.91 -17.82
CA ARG A 81 6.21 -7.29 -17.89
C ARG A 81 5.34 -6.46 -16.93
N ALA A 82 5.76 -6.30 -15.68
CA ALA A 82 5.05 -5.52 -14.66
C ALA A 82 4.87 -4.05 -15.11
N ILE A 83 5.92 -3.44 -15.65
CA ILE A 83 5.87 -2.09 -16.22
C ILE A 83 4.87 -2.04 -17.38
N GLY A 84 4.91 -3.00 -18.30
CA GLY A 84 3.98 -3.07 -19.42
C GLY A 84 2.51 -3.25 -19.01
N LEU A 85 2.25 -3.96 -17.90
CA LEU A 85 0.91 -4.08 -17.32
C LEU A 85 0.48 -2.76 -16.69
N TRP A 86 1.32 -2.12 -15.88
CA TRP A 86 1.01 -0.80 -15.30
C TRP A 86 0.76 0.26 -16.38
N GLN A 87 1.53 0.27 -17.46
CA GLN A 87 1.30 1.21 -18.58
C GLN A 87 -0.05 1.04 -19.28
N LYS A 88 -0.62 -0.18 -19.26
CA LYS A 88 -1.93 -0.48 -19.83
C LYS A 88 -3.08 -0.30 -18.84
N MET A 89 -2.77 -0.19 -17.56
CA MET A 89 -3.75 -0.08 -16.50
C MET A 89 -4.47 1.26 -16.59
N ASP A 90 -5.80 1.22 -16.55
CA ASP A 90 -6.59 2.40 -16.24
C ASP A 90 -6.50 2.65 -14.73
N GLU A 91 -5.72 3.65 -14.34
CA GLU A 91 -5.53 3.99 -12.93
C GLU A 91 -6.82 4.50 -12.26
N GLY A 92 -7.80 5.01 -13.02
CA GLY A 92 -9.10 5.39 -12.50
C GLY A 92 -9.93 4.17 -12.10
N VAL A 93 -9.92 3.13 -12.92
CA VAL A 93 -10.53 1.82 -12.59
C VAL A 93 -9.80 1.19 -11.41
N GLY A 94 -8.46 1.19 -11.41
CA GLY A 94 -7.68 0.65 -10.30
C GLY A 94 -7.94 1.37 -8.98
N LEU A 95 -8.09 2.69 -9.00
CA LEU A 95 -8.44 3.45 -7.81
C LEU A 95 -9.86 3.11 -7.32
N ALA A 96 -10.82 2.91 -8.24
CA ALA A 96 -12.17 2.44 -7.89
C ALA A 96 -12.14 1.04 -7.24
N ASP A 97 -11.29 0.13 -7.74
CA ASP A 97 -11.08 -1.19 -7.14
C ASP A 97 -10.46 -1.12 -5.73
N CYS A 98 -9.59 -0.13 -5.47
CA CYS A 98 -9.09 0.11 -4.13
C CYS A 98 -10.22 0.47 -3.15
N TYR A 99 -11.19 1.29 -3.55
CA TYR A 99 -12.37 1.60 -2.71
C TYR A 99 -13.28 0.40 -2.53
N ALA A 100 -13.51 -0.38 -3.58
CA ALA A 100 -14.26 -1.63 -3.48
C ALA A 100 -13.62 -2.60 -2.47
N ALA A 101 -12.29 -2.69 -2.44
CA ALA A 101 -11.57 -3.49 -1.45
C ALA A 101 -11.74 -2.95 -0.02
N VAL A 102 -11.76 -1.62 0.17
CA VAL A 102 -12.04 -1.00 1.48
C VAL A 102 -13.46 -1.33 1.95
N ASP A 103 -14.46 -1.16 1.08
CA ASP A 103 -15.86 -1.46 1.41
C ASP A 103 -16.06 -2.94 1.74
N ALA A 104 -15.46 -3.84 0.95
CA ALA A 104 -15.52 -5.28 1.17
C ALA A 104 -14.87 -5.69 2.50
N LEU A 105 -13.68 -5.14 2.81
CA LEU A 105 -13.01 -5.43 4.08
C LEU A 105 -13.79 -4.86 5.26
N LYS A 106 -14.38 -3.66 5.14
CA LYS A 106 -15.21 -3.05 6.17
C LYS A 106 -16.48 -3.84 6.49
N ALA A 107 -17.04 -4.51 5.49
CA ALA A 107 -18.18 -5.41 5.67
C ALA A 107 -17.79 -6.80 6.23
N HIS A 108 -16.49 -7.12 6.29
CA HIS A 108 -16.04 -8.45 6.70
C HIS A 108 -16.25 -8.68 8.21
N PRO A 109 -16.76 -9.85 8.66
CA PRO A 109 -17.05 -10.11 10.08
C PRO A 109 -15.85 -9.99 11.04
N ASN A 110 -14.62 -10.19 10.54
CA ASN A 110 -13.41 -10.05 11.34
C ASN A 110 -12.91 -8.59 11.41
N CYS A 111 -13.49 -7.67 10.65
CA CYS A 111 -13.16 -6.24 10.71
C CYS A 111 -14.10 -5.53 11.70
N ASP A 112 -13.56 -4.69 12.57
CA ASP A 112 -14.36 -3.90 13.53
C ASP A 112 -14.92 -2.58 12.96
N GLY A 113 -14.80 -2.39 11.64
CA GLY A 113 -15.28 -1.23 10.91
C GLY A 113 -14.25 -0.12 10.74
N ARG A 114 -13.12 -0.15 11.45
CA ARG A 114 -11.99 0.79 11.26
C ARG A 114 -11.07 0.32 10.15
N LEU A 115 -10.79 1.17 9.17
CA LEU A 115 -10.06 0.86 7.94
C LEU A 115 -8.91 1.84 7.70
N SER A 116 -7.70 1.29 7.63
CA SER A 116 -6.54 1.98 7.11
C SER A 116 -6.18 1.47 5.72
N VAL A 117 -5.51 2.32 4.94
CA VAL A 117 -4.89 1.90 3.68
C VAL A 117 -3.37 1.99 3.82
N LEU A 118 -2.69 0.93 3.43
CA LEU A 118 -1.24 0.87 3.35
C LEU A 118 -0.87 0.54 1.91
N GLY A 119 0.09 1.23 1.30
CA GLY A 119 0.46 0.97 -0.09
C GLY A 119 1.95 1.02 -0.35
N PHE A 120 2.41 0.20 -1.30
CA PHE A 120 3.81 0.16 -1.76
C PHE A 120 3.93 0.61 -3.22
N CYS A 121 4.87 1.49 -3.55
CA CYS A 121 5.13 1.92 -4.93
C CYS A 121 3.86 2.50 -5.59
N LEU A 122 3.29 1.82 -6.61
CA LEU A 122 1.99 2.17 -7.20
C LEU A 122 0.87 2.18 -6.15
N GLY A 123 0.83 1.18 -5.26
CA GLY A 123 -0.10 1.17 -4.15
C GLY A 123 0.08 2.35 -3.20
N GLY A 124 1.31 2.84 -3.02
CA GLY A 124 1.60 4.04 -2.22
C GLY A 124 1.00 5.31 -2.85
N LYS A 125 1.11 5.43 -4.18
CA LYS A 125 0.40 6.48 -4.94
C LYS A 125 -1.11 6.41 -4.74
N PHE A 126 -1.72 5.22 -4.89
CA PHE A 126 -3.16 5.07 -4.68
C PHE A 126 -3.59 5.36 -3.25
N ALA A 127 -2.81 4.94 -2.25
CA ALA A 127 -3.08 5.24 -0.85
C ALA A 127 -3.15 6.77 -0.59
N LEU A 128 -2.23 7.55 -1.17
CA LEU A 128 -2.25 9.02 -1.07
C LEU A 128 -3.47 9.65 -1.75
N HIS A 129 -3.87 9.14 -2.92
CA HIS A 129 -5.10 9.60 -3.56
C HIS A 129 -6.35 9.30 -2.72
N MET A 130 -6.41 8.12 -2.10
CA MET A 130 -7.51 7.76 -1.20
C MET A 130 -7.52 8.62 0.06
N ALA A 131 -6.35 8.90 0.64
CA ALA A 131 -6.22 9.79 1.79
C ALA A 131 -6.73 11.20 1.51
N ALA A 132 -6.49 11.72 0.30
CA ALA A 132 -6.98 13.03 -0.13
C ALA A 132 -8.48 13.04 -0.45
N ALA A 133 -9.03 11.94 -0.95
CA ALA A 133 -10.46 11.82 -1.17
C ALA A 133 -11.25 11.69 0.15
N GLY A 134 -10.69 10.98 1.12
CA GLY A 134 -11.29 10.67 2.42
C GLY A 134 -12.01 9.31 2.45
N GLY A 135 -12.60 8.97 3.59
CA GLY A 135 -13.33 7.70 3.77
C GLY A 135 -12.49 6.55 4.35
N ILE A 136 -11.24 6.83 4.70
CA ILE A 136 -10.32 5.90 5.41
C ILE A 136 -9.83 6.57 6.70
N ASP A 137 -9.49 5.78 7.71
CA ASP A 137 -9.11 6.28 9.04
C ASP A 137 -7.64 6.69 9.11
N ALA A 138 -6.77 6.02 8.35
CA ALA A 138 -5.37 6.38 8.23
C ALA A 138 -4.75 5.86 6.92
N CYS A 139 -3.69 6.54 6.46
CA CYS A 139 -2.93 6.18 5.28
C CYS A 139 -1.45 5.95 5.61
N ILE A 140 -0.87 4.89 5.08
CA ILE A 140 0.58 4.67 5.05
C ILE A 140 1.03 4.46 3.61
N SER A 141 1.99 5.25 3.14
CA SER A 141 2.54 5.14 1.78
C SER A 141 4.04 4.87 1.81
N PHE A 142 4.45 3.73 1.30
CA PHE A 142 5.83 3.34 1.13
C PHE A 142 6.31 3.64 -0.29
N TYR A 143 7.37 4.45 -0.38
CA TYR A 143 8.09 4.81 -1.61
C TYR A 143 7.13 5.08 -2.79
N PRO A 144 6.21 6.05 -2.66
CA PRO A 144 5.22 6.35 -3.70
C PRO A 144 5.89 6.80 -5.00
N VAL A 145 5.30 6.45 -6.13
CA VAL A 145 5.82 6.80 -7.45
C VAL A 145 5.07 7.97 -8.08
N ARG A 146 5.75 8.69 -8.97
CA ARG A 146 5.20 9.79 -9.78
C ARG A 146 4.56 10.93 -8.97
N VAL A 147 5.04 11.17 -7.75
CA VAL A 147 4.48 12.16 -6.81
C VAL A 147 4.37 13.56 -7.41
N GLN A 148 5.32 13.95 -8.25
CA GLN A 148 5.31 15.23 -8.95
C GLN A 148 4.08 15.44 -9.84
N ASP A 149 3.44 14.36 -10.30
CA ASP A 149 2.27 14.42 -11.18
C ASP A 149 0.97 14.70 -10.39
N TYR A 150 1.01 14.61 -9.06
CA TYR A 150 -0.15 14.79 -8.19
C TYR A 150 0.19 15.56 -6.90
N ALA A 151 1.16 16.46 -6.94
CA ALA A 151 1.59 17.24 -5.78
C ALA A 151 0.42 17.93 -5.05
N ASP A 152 -0.57 18.46 -5.79
CA ASP A 152 -1.77 19.09 -5.23
C ASP A 152 -2.61 18.14 -4.35
N THR A 153 -2.56 16.83 -4.62
CA THR A 153 -3.23 15.81 -3.81
C THR A 153 -2.70 15.80 -2.37
N LEU A 154 -1.40 16.08 -2.19
CA LEU A 154 -0.77 16.10 -0.87
C LEU A 154 -1.29 17.24 0.02
N HIS A 155 -1.80 18.32 -0.58
CA HIS A 155 -2.41 19.43 0.15
C HIS A 155 -3.88 19.18 0.51
N ALA A 156 -4.48 18.11 -0.03
CA ALA A 156 -5.88 17.77 0.18
C ALA A 156 -6.08 16.56 1.12
N LEU A 157 -5.02 16.07 1.79
CA LEU A 157 -5.08 14.93 2.70
C LEU A 157 -6.11 15.16 3.83
N LYS A 158 -7.03 14.20 4.02
CA LYS A 158 -8.17 14.30 4.96
C LYS A 158 -8.08 13.37 6.16
N CYS A 159 -7.11 12.47 6.17
CA CYS A 159 -6.85 11.55 7.29
C CYS A 159 -5.38 11.63 7.70
N PRO A 160 -5.04 11.15 8.91
CA PRO A 160 -3.65 10.89 9.27
C PRO A 160 -2.95 10.13 8.14
N THR A 161 -1.78 10.61 7.74
CA THR A 161 -0.98 10.05 6.64
C THR A 161 0.50 9.95 7.04
N GLN A 162 1.10 8.78 6.87
CA GLN A 162 2.53 8.54 7.07
C GLN A 162 3.17 8.10 5.76
N VAL A 163 4.30 8.70 5.39
CA VAL A 163 5.03 8.39 4.16
C VAL A 163 6.46 7.97 4.49
N HIS A 164 6.90 6.87 3.90
CA HIS A 164 8.22 6.26 4.11
C HIS A 164 9.02 6.27 2.81
N VAL A 165 10.20 6.90 2.81
CA VAL A 165 11.05 7.07 1.62
C VAL A 165 12.50 6.73 1.93
N GLY A 166 13.20 6.07 1.01
CA GLY A 166 14.65 5.90 1.07
C GLY A 166 15.37 7.08 0.39
N ASP A 167 16.47 7.55 0.95
CA ASP A 167 17.21 8.70 0.42
C ASP A 167 17.95 8.42 -0.91
N GLN A 168 18.17 7.14 -1.25
CA GLN A 168 18.75 6.67 -2.52
C GLN A 168 17.68 6.22 -3.52
N ASP A 169 16.40 6.53 -3.29
CA ASP A 169 15.34 6.19 -4.23
C ASP A 169 15.35 7.10 -5.47
N ALA A 170 15.78 6.54 -6.61
CA ALA A 170 15.85 7.26 -7.88
C ALA A 170 14.48 7.70 -8.42
N HIS A 171 13.37 7.14 -7.94
CA HIS A 171 12.01 7.59 -8.28
C HIS A 171 11.55 8.79 -7.43
N ILE A 172 12.27 9.09 -6.35
CA ILE A 172 11.96 10.16 -5.40
C ILE A 172 13.22 11.02 -5.22
N PRO A 173 13.65 11.75 -6.27
CA PRO A 173 14.80 12.64 -6.17
C PRO A 173 14.54 13.77 -5.16
N ILE A 174 15.58 14.53 -4.81
CA ILE A 174 15.55 15.51 -3.73
C ILE A 174 14.41 16.53 -3.85
N GLU A 175 14.04 16.92 -5.07
CA GLU A 175 12.91 17.81 -5.34
C GLU A 175 11.59 17.19 -4.88
N VAL A 176 11.39 15.90 -5.15
CA VAL A 176 10.20 15.16 -4.72
C VAL A 176 10.22 14.89 -3.22
N GLN A 177 11.38 14.61 -2.64
CA GLN A 177 11.53 14.51 -1.19
C GLN A 177 11.13 15.82 -0.50
N ASN A 178 11.53 16.96 -1.07
CA ASN A 178 11.16 18.28 -0.56
C ASN A 178 9.66 18.55 -0.69
N LEU A 179 9.01 18.12 -1.78
CA LEU A 179 7.54 18.20 -1.92
C LEU A 179 6.83 17.40 -0.82
N LEU A 180 7.22 16.14 -0.63
CA LEU A 180 6.65 15.29 0.41
C LEU A 180 6.88 15.87 1.81
N LYS A 181 8.11 16.29 2.11
CA LYS A 181 8.45 16.90 3.39
C LYS A 181 7.67 18.19 3.65
N GLY A 182 7.50 19.04 2.63
CA GLY A 182 6.75 20.29 2.75
C GLY A 182 5.25 20.09 2.93
N ALA A 183 4.68 19.02 2.37
CA ALA A 183 3.27 18.68 2.57
C ALA A 183 2.99 17.96 3.90
N LEU A 184 3.99 17.27 4.47
CA LEU A 184 3.85 16.37 5.61
C LEU A 184 4.56 16.91 6.88
N ASP A 185 4.25 18.14 7.27
CA ASP A 185 4.89 18.84 8.40
C ASP A 185 3.92 19.06 9.59
N ALA A 186 2.95 18.15 9.77
CA ALA A 186 1.99 18.21 10.87
C ALA A 186 2.17 17.02 11.82
N PRO A 187 3.04 17.13 12.85
CA PRO A 187 3.40 16.00 13.70
C PRO A 187 2.19 15.24 14.26
N GLY A 188 2.22 13.91 14.13
CA GLY A 188 1.17 13.02 14.63
C GLY A 188 -0.07 12.90 13.72
N GLN A 189 -0.21 13.76 12.71
CA GLN A 189 -1.23 13.61 11.66
C GLN A 189 -0.58 13.33 10.31
N LEU A 190 0.39 14.15 9.89
CA LEU A 190 1.10 14.01 8.63
C LEU A 190 2.59 13.79 8.94
N GLU A 191 3.13 12.66 8.51
CA GLU A 191 4.50 12.26 8.87
C GLU A 191 5.29 11.83 7.64
N PHE A 192 6.47 12.42 7.48
CA PHE A 192 7.45 12.01 6.49
C PHE A 192 8.67 11.38 7.17
N HIS A 193 9.02 10.17 6.76
CA HIS A 193 10.19 9.42 7.23
C HIS A 193 11.15 9.17 6.08
N LEU A 194 12.39 9.64 6.23
CA LEU A 194 13.48 9.43 5.28
C LEU A 194 14.50 8.44 5.86
N TYR A 195 14.82 7.39 5.12
CA TYR A 195 15.73 6.32 5.56
C TYR A 195 17.05 6.40 4.78
N GLU A 196 18.15 6.62 5.51
CA GLU A 196 19.51 6.72 4.95
C GLU A 196 19.98 5.38 4.36
N GLY A 197 20.56 5.43 3.17
CA GLY A 197 21.10 4.28 2.43
C GLY A 197 20.04 3.37 1.82
N ALA A 198 18.76 3.69 1.94
CA ALA A 198 17.66 2.88 1.40
C ALA A 198 17.24 3.38 0.01
N GLY A 199 16.98 2.43 -0.89
CA GLY A 199 16.46 2.72 -2.24
C GLY A 199 14.98 2.34 -2.40
N HIS A 200 14.52 2.29 -3.64
CA HIS A 200 13.14 1.89 -3.95
C HIS A 200 12.87 0.43 -3.57
N GLY A 201 11.73 0.16 -2.94
CA GLY A 201 11.36 -1.21 -2.54
C GLY A 201 12.09 -1.71 -1.28
N PHE A 202 12.64 -0.81 -0.45
CA PHE A 202 13.50 -1.19 0.68
C PHE A 202 12.85 -2.10 1.72
N PHE A 203 11.51 -2.10 1.81
CA PHE A 203 10.75 -2.95 2.72
C PHE A 203 10.70 -4.43 2.27
N ASN A 204 10.89 -4.68 0.97
CA ASN A 204 10.58 -5.96 0.35
C ASN A 204 11.74 -6.95 0.49
N SER A 205 11.66 -7.84 1.48
CA SER A 205 12.70 -8.84 1.79
C SER A 205 12.84 -9.98 0.78
N VAL A 206 11.91 -10.10 -0.18
CA VAL A 206 11.96 -11.14 -1.22
C VAL A 206 12.87 -10.72 -2.39
N ARG A 207 13.16 -9.42 -2.53
CA ARG A 207 14.04 -8.92 -3.59
C ARG A 207 15.50 -9.24 -3.29
N ALA A 208 16.22 -9.73 -4.31
CA ALA A 208 17.67 -9.92 -4.22
C ALA A 208 18.44 -8.59 -4.07
N PHE A 209 17.86 -7.49 -4.56
CA PHE A 209 18.43 -6.14 -4.50
C PHE A 209 17.39 -5.13 -3.99
N GLY A 210 17.86 -4.09 -3.31
CA GLY A 210 17.02 -3.00 -2.81
C GLY A 210 16.49 -3.20 -1.39
N TYR A 211 16.39 -4.42 -0.88
CA TYR A 211 16.02 -4.66 0.52
C TYR A 211 17.04 -4.03 1.49
N ALA A 212 16.56 -3.16 2.38
CA ALA A 212 17.38 -2.56 3.43
C ALA A 212 16.78 -2.92 4.79
N SER A 213 17.31 -3.96 5.43
CA SER A 213 16.73 -4.56 6.64
C SER A 213 16.53 -3.56 7.80
N THR A 214 17.46 -2.63 8.00
CA THR A 214 17.34 -1.58 9.02
C THR A 214 16.16 -0.66 8.73
N ALA A 215 16.06 -0.12 7.50
CA ALA A 215 14.96 0.75 7.10
C ALA A 215 13.61 0.00 7.09
N ALA A 216 13.58 -1.24 6.64
CA ALA A 216 12.39 -2.10 6.66
C ALA A 216 11.88 -2.29 8.10
N LYS A 217 12.77 -2.62 9.04
CA LYS A 217 12.40 -2.76 10.46
C LYS A 217 11.89 -1.46 11.05
N GLN A 218 12.63 -0.35 10.88
CA GLN A 218 12.27 0.94 11.44
C GLN A 218 10.93 1.46 10.89
N SER A 219 10.72 1.33 9.57
CA SER A 219 9.46 1.72 8.94
C SER A 219 8.28 0.85 9.36
N PHE A 220 8.47 -0.46 9.53
CA PHE A 220 7.45 -1.34 10.10
C PHE A 220 7.04 -0.92 11.52
N GLU A 221 8.03 -0.70 12.39
CA GLU A 221 7.78 -0.26 13.78
C GLU A 221 7.06 1.11 13.82
N ALA A 222 7.48 2.06 12.96
CA ALA A 222 6.83 3.36 12.82
C ALA A 222 5.38 3.25 12.31
N SER A 223 5.14 2.36 11.33
CA SER A 223 3.81 2.05 10.79
C SER A 223 2.89 1.45 11.85
N LEU A 224 3.37 0.48 12.65
CA LEU A 224 2.58 -0.11 13.74
C LEU A 224 2.23 0.94 14.80
N ALA A 225 3.21 1.75 15.20
CA ALA A 225 2.96 2.85 16.12
C ALA A 225 1.91 3.82 15.55
N PHE A 226 1.96 4.08 14.24
CA PHE A 226 1.04 4.99 13.53
C PHE A 226 -0.37 4.47 13.44
N LEU A 227 -0.53 3.20 13.07
CA LEU A 227 -1.82 2.55 13.05
C LEU A 227 -2.42 2.49 14.45
N ASN A 228 -1.63 2.13 15.47
CA ASN A 228 -2.09 2.03 16.86
C ASN A 228 -2.59 3.37 17.44
N ARG A 229 -1.96 4.50 17.11
CA ARG A 229 -2.42 5.83 17.57
C ARG A 229 -3.66 6.34 16.83
N ASN A 230 -3.90 5.85 15.62
CA ASN A 230 -4.99 6.28 14.73
C ASN A 230 -6.13 5.25 14.60
N LYS A 231 -6.26 4.28 15.53
CA LYS A 231 -7.40 3.33 15.59
C LYS A 231 -8.73 3.99 16.01
N ARG A 232 -9.01 5.23 15.62
CA ARG A 232 -10.18 5.96 16.14
C ARG A 232 -11.45 5.59 15.40
#